data_AF-A0A8T2Z9G1-F1
#
_entry.id   AF-A0A8T2Z9G1-F1
#
_cell.length_a   1.000
_cell.length_b   1.000
_cell.length_c   1.000
_cell.angle_alpha   90.00
_cell.angle_beta   90.00
_cell.angle_gamma   90.00
#
_symmetry.space_group_name_H-M   'P 1'
#
loop_
_entity.id
_entity.type
_entity.pdbx_description
1 polymer ?
#
loop_
_entity_poly.entity_id
_entity_poly.type
_entity_poly.pdbx_seq_one_letter_code
_entity_poly.pdbx_strand_id
1 'polypeptide(L)'
;MCPLLMLWYPCWCILLGNFCVSTFSFGPGQHGGDGIWSGNELHNSGSISSNHSRSGISSYAKTLKISLPLNSSVSCEDLEGVGSFDTTCLVNSNLYLNSDLYIYGTGNLEILPHVSIACPIEGCMVTINMTGNVNIGQYATIVAGSVVFAVANLTMDSHSSINTTALGGSPPPQTSGTPVGDDGGGGGHGGRGASCLKRNKTSNWGGDVYAWSTLAEPWSYGSKGGGTSSWNKFGGNGGGRIKIQVKEIVCLNGSIAAEGGDGGLIGGGGSGGSIFVHAVKLKGYGTISAAGGRGWGGGGGGRISLDCYSIQEDVNVTVHGGLSIGCPGNAGAAGTFFNADLLSLRVSNDYVMTETETPLLDFPTTILWSNVFVENYAKVLVPLVWSRIQIFKP
;
A
#
# COMPACT_ATOMS: atom_id res chain seq x y z
N MET A 1 4.89 24.34 17.02
CA MET A 1 3.91 23.78 17.98
C MET A 1 2.70 23.32 17.17
N CYS A 2 2.45 22.03 17.04
CA CYS A 2 1.22 21.54 16.38
C CYS A 2 0.04 21.79 17.33
N PRO A 3 -1.05 22.45 16.90
CA PRO A 3 -2.20 22.64 17.75
C PRO A 3 -2.97 21.32 17.87
N LEU A 4 -3.05 20.76 19.09
CA LEU A 4 -4.01 19.70 19.44
C LEU A 4 -5.38 20.35 19.65
N LEU A 5 -6.40 19.89 18.92
CA LEU A 5 -7.79 20.07 19.32
C LEU A 5 -8.26 18.77 19.99
N MET A 6 -8.18 18.71 21.33
CA MET A 6 -8.83 17.67 22.11
C MET A 6 -10.31 18.04 22.29
N LEU A 7 -11.20 17.36 21.59
CA LEU A 7 -12.63 17.35 21.88
C LEU A 7 -12.94 16.09 22.70
N TRP A 8 -13.11 16.27 24.01
CA TRP A 8 -13.69 15.27 24.90
C TRP A 8 -15.21 15.22 24.70
N TYR A 9 -15.74 14.05 24.35
CA TYR A 9 -17.17 13.74 24.47
C TYR A 9 -17.38 12.70 25.59
N PRO A 10 -18.24 12.97 26.59
CA PRO A 10 -18.66 11.95 27.54
C PRO A 10 -19.73 11.06 26.88
N CYS A 11 -19.47 9.75 26.86
CA CYS A 11 -20.43 8.74 26.41
C CYS A 11 -21.36 8.36 27.57
N TRP A 12 -22.65 8.64 27.44
CA TRP A 12 -23.70 8.15 28.33
C TRP A 12 -24.29 6.86 27.75
N CYS A 13 -24.06 5.74 28.43
CA CYS A 13 -24.73 4.48 28.14
C CYS A 13 -26.16 4.52 28.70
N ILE A 14 -27.17 4.41 27.83
CA ILE A 14 -28.53 4.02 28.22
C ILE A 14 -28.84 2.70 27.51
N LEU A 15 -28.89 1.62 28.31
CA LEU A 15 -29.43 0.31 27.97
C LEU A 15 -30.95 0.41 27.81
N LEU A 16 -31.50 0.00 26.67
CA LEU A 16 -32.87 -0.48 26.54
C LEU A 16 -32.94 -1.39 25.31
N GLY A 17 -33.17 -2.68 25.56
CA GLY A 17 -33.28 -3.70 24.53
C GLY A 17 -34.63 -3.69 23.82
N ASN A 18 -34.65 -4.24 22.61
CA ASN A 18 -35.77 -5.05 22.16
C ASN A 18 -35.33 -6.02 21.07
N PHE A 19 -35.73 -7.28 21.28
CA PHE A 19 -35.62 -8.41 20.36
C PHE A 19 -36.51 -8.17 19.14
N CYS A 20 -35.96 -8.35 17.93
CA CYS A 20 -36.75 -8.56 16.72
C CYS A 20 -36.34 -9.89 16.10
N VAL A 21 -37.21 -10.89 16.27
CA VAL A 21 -37.21 -12.15 15.53
C VAL A 21 -38.04 -11.91 14.26
N SER A 22 -37.44 -12.08 13.08
CA SER A 22 -38.19 -12.22 11.84
C SER A 22 -38.13 -13.68 11.37
N THR A 23 -39.31 -14.28 11.32
CA THR A 23 -39.59 -15.64 10.91
C THR A 23 -39.59 -15.76 9.39
N PHE A 24 -38.98 -16.84 8.89
CA PHE A 24 -39.13 -17.30 7.51
C PHE A 24 -40.51 -17.93 7.31
N SER A 25 -41.24 -17.49 6.29
CA SER A 25 -42.49 -18.12 5.85
C SER A 25 -42.28 -18.78 4.48
N PHE A 26 -42.36 -20.11 4.45
CA PHE A 26 -42.50 -20.93 3.25
C PHE A 26 -43.98 -20.94 2.81
N GLY A 27 -44.23 -20.78 1.52
CA GLY A 27 -45.53 -21.07 0.88
C GLY A 27 -45.37 -22.21 -0.14
N PRO A 28 -46.27 -23.22 -0.18
CA PRO A 28 -46.16 -24.36 -1.10
C PRO A 28 -47.09 -24.26 -2.33
N GLY A 29 -46.72 -24.98 -3.39
CA GLY A 29 -47.57 -25.37 -4.53
C GLY A 29 -47.17 -24.72 -5.85
N GLN A 30 -47.16 -25.38 -7.01
CA GLN A 30 -47.44 -26.77 -7.41
C GLN A 30 -46.79 -27.00 -8.80
N HIS A 31 -46.52 -28.26 -9.13
CA HIS A 31 -45.97 -28.73 -10.41
C HIS A 31 -46.98 -28.73 -11.57
N GLY A 32 -46.44 -28.63 -12.80
CA GLY A 32 -47.06 -28.94 -14.10
C GLY A 32 -46.45 -28.01 -15.16
N GLY A 33 -45.83 -28.42 -16.26
CA GLY A 33 -45.85 -29.67 -17.01
C GLY A 33 -45.85 -29.28 -18.50
N ASP A 34 -44.79 -29.66 -19.21
CA ASP A 34 -44.64 -29.84 -20.67
C ASP A 34 -44.83 -28.68 -21.68
N GLY A 35 -43.70 -28.36 -22.34
CA GLY A 35 -43.47 -28.41 -23.79
C GLY A 35 -44.54 -28.01 -24.80
N ILE A 36 -44.15 -27.19 -25.79
CA ILE A 36 -44.10 -27.56 -27.22
C ILE A 36 -43.53 -26.40 -28.06
N TRP A 37 -42.74 -26.81 -29.04
CA TRP A 37 -42.05 -26.10 -30.10
C TRP A 37 -42.98 -25.74 -31.27
N SER A 38 -42.82 -24.56 -31.87
CA SER A 38 -43.04 -24.21 -33.31
C SER A 38 -43.18 -22.68 -33.37
N GLY A 39 -42.50 -21.89 -34.19
CA GLY A 39 -42.02 -22.12 -35.55
C GLY A 39 -42.63 -21.03 -36.45
N ASN A 40 -41.76 -20.37 -37.23
CA ASN A 40 -42.01 -19.52 -38.41
C ASN A 40 -42.26 -18.00 -38.25
N GLU A 41 -41.18 -17.26 -38.50
CA GLU A 41 -40.91 -16.46 -39.71
C GLU A 41 -41.94 -15.46 -40.31
N LEU A 42 -41.37 -14.26 -40.61
CA LEU A 42 -41.54 -13.36 -41.77
C LEU A 42 -42.34 -12.04 -41.63
N HIS A 43 -41.60 -10.96 -41.93
CA HIS A 43 -41.95 -9.64 -42.50
C HIS A 43 -43.09 -8.83 -41.83
N ASN A 44 -42.95 -7.54 -41.48
CA ASN A 44 -42.55 -6.42 -42.31
C ASN A 44 -42.62 -5.12 -41.47
N SER A 45 -41.75 -4.18 -41.81
CA SER A 45 -41.79 -2.71 -41.71
C SER A 45 -42.94 -2.00 -40.98
N GLY A 46 -42.60 -1.09 -40.05
CA GLY A 46 -43.52 -0.09 -39.50
C GLY A 46 -42.84 0.88 -38.54
N SER A 47 -42.33 1.99 -39.07
CA SER A 47 -41.80 3.13 -38.33
C SER A 47 -42.87 3.78 -37.44
N ILE A 48 -42.68 3.82 -36.13
CA ILE A 48 -43.35 4.78 -35.24
C ILE A 48 -42.34 5.34 -34.24
N SER A 49 -42.03 6.61 -34.45
CA SER A 49 -41.34 7.51 -33.52
C SER A 49 -42.22 7.71 -32.28
N SER A 50 -41.68 7.43 -31.09
CA SER A 50 -42.17 8.00 -29.84
C SER A 50 -41.00 8.62 -29.06
N ASN A 51 -40.94 9.95 -29.15
CA ASN A 51 -40.18 10.79 -28.24
C ASN A 51 -40.73 10.62 -26.82
N HIS A 52 -39.92 10.11 -25.91
CA HIS A 52 -40.02 10.46 -24.50
C HIS A 52 -38.68 10.97 -24.02
N SER A 53 -38.61 12.29 -23.95
CA SER A 53 -37.62 13.06 -23.21
C SER A 53 -37.66 12.67 -21.73
N ARG A 54 -36.55 12.12 -21.23
CA ARG A 54 -36.27 12.10 -19.80
C ARG A 54 -34.90 12.72 -19.58
N SER A 55 -34.97 13.97 -19.11
CA SER A 55 -33.88 14.75 -18.55
C SER A 55 -33.10 13.90 -17.53
N GLY A 56 -31.84 13.62 -17.86
CA GLY A 56 -30.84 13.11 -16.94
C GLY A 56 -29.62 14.00 -17.10
N ILE A 57 -29.51 15.00 -16.22
CA ILE A 57 -28.34 15.85 -16.08
C ILE A 57 -27.19 14.94 -15.64
N SER A 58 -26.39 14.48 -16.59
CA SER A 58 -25.10 13.86 -16.32
C SER A 58 -24.09 14.99 -16.20
N SER A 59 -23.78 15.39 -14.98
CA SER A 59 -22.63 16.22 -14.68
C SER A 59 -21.36 15.43 -14.98
N TYR A 60 -20.96 15.38 -16.24
CA TYR A 60 -19.60 15.03 -16.63
C TYR A 60 -18.69 16.14 -16.11
N ALA A 61 -18.23 16.02 -14.87
CA ALA A 61 -17.04 16.73 -14.42
C ALA A 61 -15.88 16.21 -15.28
N LYS A 62 -15.51 16.97 -16.31
CA LYS A 62 -14.36 16.68 -17.16
C LYS A 62 -13.11 16.92 -16.32
N THR A 63 -12.63 15.89 -15.63
CA THR A 63 -11.33 15.93 -14.95
C THR A 63 -10.27 16.21 -16.01
N LEU A 64 -9.74 17.44 -16.00
CA LEU A 64 -8.64 17.83 -16.87
C LEU A 64 -7.40 17.07 -16.41
N LYS A 65 -6.97 16.08 -17.20
CA LYS A 65 -5.71 15.40 -16.99
C LYS A 65 -4.61 16.35 -17.45
N ILE A 66 -3.74 16.75 -16.54
CA ILE A 66 -2.64 17.65 -16.87
C ILE A 66 -1.54 16.80 -17.51
N SER A 67 -1.25 17.07 -18.79
CA SER A 67 -0.06 16.57 -19.45
C SER A 67 1.08 17.53 -19.18
N LEU A 68 1.93 17.22 -18.20
CA LEU A 68 3.14 17.97 -17.96
C LEU A 68 4.17 17.65 -19.06
N PRO A 69 4.98 18.62 -19.51
CA PRO A 69 6.06 18.34 -20.43
C PRO A 69 7.07 17.41 -19.76
N LEU A 70 7.50 16.37 -20.50
CA LEU A 70 8.58 15.48 -20.07
C LEU A 70 9.81 16.32 -19.70
N ASN A 71 10.30 16.20 -18.46
CA ASN A 71 11.53 16.83 -17.95
C ASN A 71 11.54 18.36 -17.74
N SER A 72 10.39 19.06 -17.76
CA SER A 72 10.38 20.49 -17.41
C SER A 72 10.08 20.69 -15.92
N SER A 73 10.86 21.55 -15.25
CA SER A 73 10.51 22.08 -13.93
C SER A 73 9.11 22.72 -13.99
N VAL A 74 8.19 22.24 -13.16
CA VAL A 74 6.86 22.86 -13.01
C VAL A 74 6.99 24.15 -12.21
N SER A 75 6.05 25.07 -12.41
CA SER A 75 5.83 26.24 -11.55
C SER A 75 4.70 25.98 -10.55
N CYS A 76 4.54 26.86 -9.55
CA CYS A 76 3.42 26.76 -8.61
C CYS A 76 2.07 26.93 -9.33
N GLU A 77 2.04 27.78 -10.37
CA GLU A 77 0.85 28.01 -11.19
C GLU A 77 0.47 26.78 -12.03
N ASP A 78 1.45 25.99 -12.48
CA ASP A 78 1.20 24.72 -13.18
C ASP A 78 0.56 23.66 -12.27
N LEU A 79 0.73 23.81 -10.94
CA LEU A 79 0.03 23.01 -9.93
C LEU A 79 -1.33 23.60 -9.55
N GLU A 80 -1.83 24.57 -10.32
CA GLU A 80 -3.00 25.38 -9.99
C GLU A 80 -2.88 26.04 -8.59
N GLY A 81 -1.65 26.23 -8.11
CA GLY A 81 -1.36 26.82 -6.82
C GLY A 81 -1.18 28.33 -6.87
N VAL A 82 -1.14 28.95 -5.69
CA VAL A 82 -0.90 30.38 -5.51
C VAL A 82 0.45 30.61 -4.86
N GLY A 83 1.26 31.49 -5.44
CA GLY A 83 2.58 31.86 -4.92
C GLY A 83 3.72 31.33 -5.78
N SER A 84 4.84 30.98 -5.14
CA SER A 84 6.04 30.51 -5.86
C SER A 84 6.80 29.47 -5.04
N PHE A 85 7.57 28.62 -5.71
CA PHE A 85 8.42 27.64 -5.03
C PHE A 85 9.62 28.26 -4.31
N ASP A 86 9.95 29.54 -4.57
CA ASP A 86 11.02 30.25 -3.87
C ASP A 86 10.56 30.86 -2.54
N THR A 87 9.26 31.14 -2.41
CA THR A 87 8.63 31.71 -1.22
C THR A 87 7.73 30.69 -0.52
N THR A 88 6.44 30.67 -0.86
CA THR A 88 5.48 29.67 -0.43
C THR A 88 4.57 29.39 -1.62
N CYS A 89 4.41 28.12 -1.97
CA CYS A 89 3.43 27.65 -2.93
C CYS A 89 2.27 26.99 -2.19
N LEU A 90 1.06 27.54 -2.38
CA LEU A 90 -0.19 27.03 -1.81
C LEU A 90 -0.93 26.24 -2.89
N VAL A 91 -0.96 24.91 -2.79
CA VAL A 91 -1.72 24.07 -3.71
C VAL A 91 -3.13 23.89 -3.15
N ASN A 92 -4.13 24.40 -3.87
CA ASN A 92 -5.54 24.41 -3.45
C ASN A 92 -6.47 23.59 -4.38
N SER A 93 -5.90 22.97 -5.41
CA SER A 93 -6.62 22.24 -6.46
C SER A 93 -6.14 20.79 -6.54
N ASN A 94 -7.04 19.90 -6.95
CA ASN A 94 -6.70 18.49 -7.20
C ASN A 94 -5.94 18.35 -8.52
N LEU A 95 -4.85 17.58 -8.51
CA LEU A 95 -4.00 17.35 -9.66
C LEU A 95 -4.05 15.89 -10.07
N TYR A 96 -4.41 15.64 -11.33
CA TYR A 96 -4.43 14.31 -11.93
C TYR A 96 -3.40 14.24 -13.05
N LEU A 97 -2.30 13.56 -12.75
CA LEU A 97 -1.09 13.50 -13.56
C LEU A 97 -1.10 12.25 -14.44
N ASN A 98 -0.52 12.37 -15.63
CA ASN A 98 -0.29 11.27 -16.57
C ASN A 98 1.19 10.91 -16.76
N SER A 99 2.06 11.60 -16.03
CA SER A 99 3.52 11.55 -16.13
C SER A 99 4.12 11.96 -14.78
N ASP A 100 5.42 11.74 -14.64
CA ASP A 100 6.15 12.08 -13.43
C ASP A 100 6.06 13.58 -13.11
N LEU A 101 6.01 13.90 -11.82
CA LEU A 101 5.98 15.25 -11.29
C LEU A 101 7.25 15.51 -10.48
N TYR A 102 7.97 16.58 -10.83
CA TYR A 102 9.16 17.01 -10.12
C TYR A 102 9.03 18.46 -9.67
N ILE A 103 8.93 18.68 -8.36
CA ILE A 103 8.82 20.00 -7.72
C ILE A 103 10.17 20.33 -7.07
N TYR A 104 10.74 21.47 -7.44
CA TYR A 104 11.98 22.00 -6.87
C TYR A 104 11.78 23.45 -6.43
N GLY A 105 12.28 23.79 -5.24
CA GLY A 105 12.14 25.15 -4.71
C GLY A 105 13.00 25.44 -3.49
N THR A 106 13.21 26.72 -3.21
CA THR A 106 13.90 27.15 -1.97
C THR A 106 12.95 27.48 -0.82
N GLY A 107 11.67 27.66 -1.13
CA GLY A 107 10.62 28.07 -0.21
C GLY A 107 9.90 26.90 0.45
N ASN A 108 8.61 27.13 0.73
CA ASN A 108 7.70 26.18 1.35
C ASN A 108 6.65 25.67 0.35
N LEU A 109 6.14 24.46 0.60
CA LEU A 109 5.00 23.90 -0.13
C LEU A 109 3.90 23.55 0.87
N GLU A 110 2.72 24.12 0.68
CA GLU A 110 1.55 23.79 1.49
C GLU A 110 0.47 23.18 0.60
N ILE A 111 0.19 21.90 0.82
CA ILE A 111 -0.91 21.19 0.19
C ILE A 111 -2.11 21.38 1.11
N LEU A 112 -3.09 22.15 0.66
CA LEU A 112 -4.25 22.49 1.48
C LEU A 112 -5.13 21.26 1.80
N PRO A 113 -5.98 21.33 2.83
CA PRO A 113 -6.87 20.23 3.17
C PRO A 113 -7.72 19.76 1.99
N HIS A 114 -7.98 18.46 1.93
CA HIS A 114 -8.76 17.77 0.88
C HIS A 114 -8.17 17.82 -0.55
N VAL A 115 -6.96 18.33 -0.73
CA VAL A 115 -6.27 18.31 -2.03
C VAL A 115 -5.70 16.92 -2.33
N SER A 116 -5.89 16.44 -3.56
CA SER A 116 -5.34 15.18 -4.06
C SER A 116 -4.35 15.43 -5.20
N ILE A 117 -3.12 14.98 -5.04
CA ILE A 117 -2.11 14.92 -6.10
C ILE A 117 -1.94 13.46 -6.50
N ALA A 118 -2.47 13.07 -7.65
CA ALA A 118 -2.56 11.68 -8.06
C ALA A 118 -1.91 11.42 -9.42
N CYS A 119 -0.92 10.54 -9.44
CA CYS A 119 -0.39 9.88 -10.63
C CYS A 119 -0.64 8.36 -10.53
N PRO A 120 -1.83 7.87 -10.89
CA PRO A 120 -2.24 6.47 -10.70
C PRO A 120 -1.68 5.55 -11.80
N ILE A 121 -0.39 5.68 -12.11
CA ILE A 121 0.34 4.86 -13.09
C ILE A 121 1.40 4.07 -12.32
N GLU A 122 1.50 2.76 -12.59
CA GLU A 122 2.51 1.89 -11.98
C GLU A 122 3.91 2.48 -12.17
N GLY A 123 4.61 2.73 -11.05
CA GLY A 123 5.95 3.29 -11.04
C GLY A 123 6.06 4.80 -11.30
N CYS A 124 4.96 5.53 -11.53
CA CYS A 124 5.01 6.99 -11.71
C CYS A 124 5.61 7.69 -10.49
N MET A 125 6.45 8.69 -10.74
CA MET A 125 7.25 9.36 -9.71
C MET A 125 6.72 10.75 -9.37
N VAL A 126 6.52 11.01 -8.08
CA VAL A 126 6.31 12.35 -7.53
C VAL A 126 7.50 12.68 -6.64
N THR A 127 8.30 13.67 -7.05
CA THR A 127 9.47 14.15 -6.30
C THR A 127 9.23 15.57 -5.83
N ILE A 128 9.39 15.80 -4.54
CA ILE A 128 9.28 17.10 -3.88
C ILE A 128 10.60 17.39 -3.19
N ASN A 129 11.36 18.34 -3.73
CA ASN A 129 12.65 18.77 -3.20
C ASN A 129 12.59 20.27 -2.88
N MET A 130 12.39 20.58 -1.60
CA MET A 130 12.22 21.94 -1.11
C MET A 130 13.27 22.24 -0.05
N THR A 131 13.94 23.40 -0.10
CA THR A 131 14.85 23.73 1.02
C THR A 131 14.11 24.14 2.29
N GLY A 132 12.85 24.58 2.19
CA GLY A 132 11.97 24.90 3.30
C GLY A 132 11.08 23.74 3.74
N ASN A 133 9.91 24.10 4.27
CA ASN A 133 8.98 23.17 4.90
C ASN A 133 7.92 22.68 3.91
N VAL A 134 7.46 21.44 4.10
CA VAL A 134 6.30 20.91 3.38
C VAL A 134 5.22 20.48 4.36
N ASN A 135 4.02 21.03 4.15
CA ASN A 135 2.85 20.74 4.97
C ASN A 135 1.78 20.05 4.11
N ILE A 136 1.35 18.86 4.53
CA ILE A 136 0.26 18.11 3.93
C ILE A 136 -0.95 18.23 4.86
N GLY A 137 -1.92 19.05 4.43
CA GLY A 137 -3.11 19.37 5.21
C GLY A 137 -4.04 18.20 5.44
N GLN A 138 -5.03 18.42 6.30
CA GLN A 138 -6.00 17.39 6.69
C GLN A 138 -6.69 16.75 5.47
N TYR A 139 -6.81 15.42 5.44
CA TYR A 139 -7.40 14.67 4.32
C TYR A 139 -6.74 14.88 2.95
N ALA A 140 -5.59 15.58 2.87
CA ALA A 140 -4.86 15.70 1.61
C ALA A 140 -4.16 14.38 1.28
N THR A 141 -4.06 14.06 -0.01
CA THR A 141 -3.55 12.77 -0.48
C THR A 141 -2.53 12.95 -1.59
N ILE A 142 -1.43 12.19 -1.52
CA ILE A 142 -0.45 12.07 -2.60
C ILE A 142 -0.42 10.61 -3.03
N VAL A 143 -0.82 10.33 -4.27
CA VAL A 143 -0.94 8.99 -4.81
C VAL A 143 0.00 8.82 -6.00
N ALA A 144 0.98 7.92 -5.91
CA ALA A 144 1.92 7.66 -7.00
C ALA A 144 2.55 6.25 -6.88
N GLY A 145 3.34 5.81 -7.86
CA GLY A 145 4.12 4.57 -7.73
C GLY A 145 5.42 4.77 -6.93
N SER A 146 6.04 5.93 -7.06
CA SER A 146 7.22 6.37 -6.31
C SER A 146 6.97 7.76 -5.73
N VAL A 147 7.27 7.95 -4.45
CA VAL A 147 7.22 9.27 -3.81
C VAL A 147 8.55 9.58 -3.14
N VAL A 148 9.12 10.75 -3.43
CA VAL A 148 10.39 11.21 -2.84
C VAL A 148 10.19 12.60 -2.23
N PHE A 149 10.55 12.74 -0.96
CA PHE A 149 10.66 14.02 -0.27
C PHE A 149 12.12 14.29 0.09
N ALA A 150 12.63 15.47 -0.26
CA ALA A 150 13.89 16.01 0.22
C ALA A 150 13.63 17.42 0.76
N VAL A 151 13.40 17.55 2.07
CA VAL A 151 12.83 18.78 2.67
C VAL A 151 13.48 19.15 4.02
N ALA A 152 13.29 20.38 4.51
CA ALA A 152 13.76 20.75 5.85
C ALA A 152 12.90 20.12 6.96
N ASN A 153 11.60 20.35 6.90
CA ASN A 153 10.59 19.76 7.80
C ASN A 153 9.40 19.25 6.99
N LEU A 154 8.84 18.13 7.43
CA LEU A 154 7.62 17.54 6.84
C LEU A 154 6.54 17.44 7.92
N THR A 155 5.38 18.05 7.67
CA THR A 155 4.20 17.93 8.53
C THR A 155 3.08 17.26 7.77
N MET A 156 2.52 16.20 8.35
CA MET A 156 1.35 15.48 7.86
C MET A 156 0.25 15.58 8.90
N ASP A 157 -0.83 16.29 8.56
CA ASP A 157 -1.98 16.46 9.44
C ASP A 157 -2.84 15.19 9.51
N SER A 158 -3.81 15.19 10.42
CA SER A 158 -4.72 14.03 10.60
C SER A 158 -5.38 13.61 9.29
N HIS A 159 -5.46 12.30 9.05
CA HIS A 159 -6.06 11.70 7.86
C HIS A 159 -5.41 12.09 6.52
N SER A 160 -4.31 12.83 6.51
CA SER A 160 -3.49 13.00 5.31
C SER A 160 -2.84 11.68 4.92
N SER A 161 -2.51 11.48 3.64
CA SER A 161 -1.84 10.26 3.21
C SER A 161 -0.82 10.45 2.09
N ILE A 162 0.27 9.69 2.17
CA ILE A 162 1.18 9.40 1.05
C ILE A 162 0.98 7.92 0.72
N ASN A 163 0.38 7.63 -0.44
CA ASN A 163 -0.10 6.31 -0.78
C ASN A 163 0.48 5.83 -2.11
N THR A 164 1.17 4.69 -2.05
CA THR A 164 1.75 4.00 -3.20
C THR A 164 1.27 2.55 -3.30
N THR A 165 0.18 2.22 -2.59
CA THR A 165 -0.41 0.88 -2.54
C THR A 165 -0.80 0.40 -3.93
N ALA A 166 -0.38 -0.81 -4.28
CA ALA A 166 -0.66 -1.47 -5.56
C ALA A 166 -0.16 -0.71 -6.82
N LEU A 167 0.69 0.31 -6.67
CA LEU A 167 1.23 1.14 -7.75
C LEU A 167 2.73 0.89 -7.99
N GLY A 168 3.27 -0.23 -7.50
CA GLY A 168 4.65 -0.63 -7.73
C GLY A 168 4.96 -0.81 -9.21
N GLY A 169 6.10 -0.27 -9.64
CA GLY A 169 6.67 -0.58 -10.95
C GLY A 169 7.30 -1.97 -10.99
N SER A 170 8.15 -2.22 -12.00
CA SER A 170 8.85 -3.51 -12.09
C SER A 170 9.86 -3.69 -10.95
N PRO A 171 9.86 -4.82 -10.22
CA PRO A 171 10.88 -5.11 -9.23
C PRO A 171 12.28 -5.24 -9.89
N PRO A 172 13.37 -5.25 -9.11
CA PRO A 172 14.71 -5.42 -9.66
C PRO A 172 14.81 -6.64 -10.59
N PRO A 173 15.65 -6.58 -11.64
CA PRO A 173 15.79 -7.70 -12.58
C PRO A 173 16.33 -8.94 -11.85
N GLN A 174 16.00 -10.12 -12.39
CA GLN A 174 16.45 -11.43 -11.86
C GLN A 174 15.97 -11.78 -10.45
N THR A 175 14.99 -11.05 -9.91
CA THR A 175 14.31 -11.44 -8.67
C THR A 175 13.31 -12.56 -8.92
N SER A 176 13.16 -13.48 -7.96
CA SER A 176 12.08 -14.47 -7.90
C SER A 176 10.90 -13.99 -7.05
N GLY A 177 10.74 -12.66 -6.90
CA GLY A 177 9.67 -12.05 -6.12
C GLY A 177 8.28 -12.21 -6.71
N THR A 178 8.17 -12.30 -8.04
CA THR A 178 6.91 -12.69 -8.69
C THR A 178 6.92 -14.21 -8.92
N PRO A 179 5.96 -14.97 -8.38
CA PRO A 179 5.87 -16.41 -8.58
C PRO A 179 5.74 -16.79 -10.05
N VAL A 180 6.33 -17.91 -10.43
CA VAL A 180 6.18 -18.51 -11.76
C VAL A 180 5.10 -19.59 -11.72
N GLY A 181 4.30 -19.70 -12.78
CA GLY A 181 3.24 -20.69 -12.92
C GLY A 181 1.85 -20.16 -12.59
N ASP A 182 0.90 -21.08 -12.48
CA ASP A 182 -0.54 -20.79 -12.42
C ASP A 182 -1.17 -21.21 -11.07
N ASP A 183 -0.35 -21.25 -10.00
CA ASP A 183 -0.78 -21.69 -8.67
C ASP A 183 -1.39 -20.57 -7.82
N GLY A 184 -1.41 -19.33 -8.32
CA GLY A 184 -1.92 -18.18 -7.57
C GLY A 184 -1.08 -17.80 -6.36
N GLY A 185 0.24 -18.05 -6.38
CA GLY A 185 1.14 -17.70 -5.29
C GLY A 185 1.19 -16.18 -5.06
N GLY A 186 1.37 -15.74 -3.82
CA GLY A 186 1.57 -14.33 -3.48
C GLY A 186 2.96 -13.84 -3.88
N GLY A 187 3.09 -12.55 -4.19
CA GLY A 187 4.38 -11.91 -4.44
C GLY A 187 5.23 -11.86 -3.17
N GLY A 188 6.55 -11.93 -3.29
CA GLY A 188 7.51 -11.76 -2.20
C GLY A 188 8.29 -10.46 -2.34
N HIS A 189 8.80 -9.91 -1.23
CA HIS A 189 9.74 -8.79 -1.22
C HIS A 189 10.55 -8.74 0.09
N GLY A 190 9.95 -8.22 1.17
CA GLY A 190 10.54 -8.23 2.51
C GLY A 190 10.36 -9.58 3.20
N GLY A 191 9.14 -10.13 3.09
CA GLY A 191 8.78 -11.51 3.39
C GLY A 191 8.45 -12.28 2.12
N ARG A 192 8.47 -13.62 2.20
CA ARG A 192 7.99 -14.48 1.11
C ARG A 192 6.47 -14.38 0.98
N GLY A 193 5.98 -14.47 -0.24
CA GLY A 193 4.55 -14.70 -0.47
C GLY A 193 4.16 -16.13 -0.11
N ALA A 194 2.89 -16.37 0.21
CA ALA A 194 2.37 -17.72 0.41
C ALA A 194 2.03 -18.39 -0.93
N SER A 195 2.10 -19.72 -0.99
CA SER A 195 1.50 -20.49 -2.08
C SER A 195 0.53 -21.53 -1.50
N CYS A 196 -0.57 -21.73 -2.23
CA CYS A 196 -1.61 -22.70 -1.89
C CYS A 196 -1.88 -23.56 -3.14
N LEU A 197 -1.23 -24.72 -3.23
CA LEU A 197 -1.47 -25.64 -4.34
C LEU A 197 -2.89 -26.23 -4.27
N LYS A 198 -3.60 -26.26 -5.40
CA LYS A 198 -4.91 -26.92 -5.52
C LYS A 198 -4.85 -28.44 -5.32
N ARG A 199 -3.66 -29.06 -5.40
CA ARG A 199 -3.43 -30.50 -5.21
C ARG A 199 -2.45 -30.72 -4.05
N ASN A 200 -2.83 -31.63 -3.16
CA ASN A 200 -2.29 -31.85 -1.82
C ASN A 200 -0.76 -31.75 -1.66
N LYS A 201 -0.36 -30.93 -0.68
CA LYS A 201 0.90 -30.89 0.09
C LYS A 201 2.22 -30.81 -0.68
N THR A 202 2.85 -29.63 -0.62
CA THR A 202 4.14 -29.41 0.06
C THR A 202 4.38 -27.91 0.19
N SER A 203 5.16 -27.54 1.21
CA SER A 203 5.61 -26.18 1.49
C SER A 203 6.35 -25.60 0.28
N ASN A 204 5.61 -24.90 -0.58
CA ASN A 204 6.18 -24.04 -1.59
C ASN A 204 5.71 -22.64 -1.19
N TRP A 205 6.65 -21.74 -0.93
CA TRP A 205 6.32 -20.33 -0.85
C TRP A 205 5.93 -19.83 -2.26
N GLY A 206 5.30 -18.66 -2.31
CA GLY A 206 5.11 -17.90 -3.53
C GLY A 206 6.43 -17.24 -3.93
N GLY A 207 6.43 -15.91 -3.93
CA GLY A 207 7.60 -15.14 -4.32
C GLY A 207 8.66 -15.13 -3.23
N ASP A 208 9.93 -15.13 -3.63
CA ASP A 208 11.06 -14.96 -2.71
C ASP A 208 11.28 -13.52 -2.28
N VAL A 209 12.09 -13.36 -1.23
CA VAL A 209 12.56 -12.06 -0.78
C VAL A 209 13.70 -11.53 -1.65
N TYR A 210 13.82 -10.21 -1.73
CA TYR A 210 14.93 -9.51 -2.40
C TYR A 210 15.22 -8.18 -1.70
N ALA A 211 16.24 -7.44 -2.18
CA ALA A 211 16.66 -6.16 -1.61
C ALA A 211 17.14 -6.23 -0.15
N TRP A 212 17.66 -7.38 0.28
CA TRP A 212 18.25 -7.56 1.61
C TRP A 212 19.51 -6.69 1.82
N SER A 213 20.37 -6.57 0.80
CA SER A 213 21.60 -5.78 0.86
C SER A 213 21.36 -4.27 1.05
N THR A 214 20.13 -3.79 0.82
CA THR A 214 19.71 -2.40 1.01
C THR A 214 18.73 -2.27 2.17
N LEU A 215 18.80 -3.15 3.18
CA LEU A 215 17.88 -3.14 4.33
C LEU A 215 17.83 -1.79 5.06
N ALA A 216 18.96 -1.10 5.17
CA ALA A 216 19.06 0.22 5.80
C ALA A 216 18.47 1.36 4.97
N GLU A 217 18.42 1.21 3.64
CA GLU A 217 17.87 2.21 2.71
C GLU A 217 17.06 1.53 1.59
N PRO A 218 15.90 0.93 1.92
CA PRO A 218 15.14 0.14 0.96
C PRO A 218 14.57 1.04 -0.16
N TRP A 219 14.78 0.63 -1.42
CA TRP A 219 14.34 1.41 -2.60
C TRP A 219 13.84 0.55 -3.78
N SER A 220 13.25 -0.59 -3.47
CA SER A 220 12.69 -1.50 -4.48
C SER A 220 11.17 -1.50 -4.46
N TYR A 221 10.55 -1.60 -5.64
CA TYR A 221 9.12 -1.88 -5.73
C TYR A 221 8.80 -3.27 -5.20
N GLY A 222 7.58 -3.46 -4.69
CA GLY A 222 7.02 -4.78 -4.43
C GLY A 222 6.78 -5.56 -5.73
N SER A 223 6.66 -6.87 -5.61
CA SER A 223 6.39 -7.77 -6.74
C SER A 223 4.90 -8.08 -6.86
N LYS A 224 4.47 -8.40 -8.08
CA LYS A 224 3.09 -8.84 -8.33
C LYS A 224 2.88 -10.26 -7.79
N GLY A 225 1.65 -10.59 -7.42
CA GLY A 225 1.26 -11.98 -7.20
C GLY A 225 1.20 -12.77 -8.51
N GLY A 226 1.36 -14.08 -8.44
CA GLY A 226 1.15 -14.99 -9.56
C GLY A 226 -0.34 -15.18 -9.84
N GLY A 227 -0.68 -15.40 -11.10
CA GLY A 227 -2.06 -15.71 -11.51
C GLY A 227 -2.43 -17.18 -11.32
N THR A 228 -3.68 -17.52 -11.65
CA THR A 228 -4.21 -18.90 -11.54
C THR A 228 -4.46 -19.60 -12.88
N SER A 229 -4.04 -18.97 -14.00
CA SER A 229 -4.18 -19.53 -15.35
C SER A 229 -3.19 -18.92 -16.32
N SER A 230 -2.85 -19.65 -17.39
CA SER A 230 -1.98 -19.18 -18.47
C SER A 230 -2.43 -17.88 -19.15
N TRP A 231 -3.73 -17.59 -19.11
CA TRP A 231 -4.35 -16.39 -19.70
C TRP A 231 -4.37 -15.19 -18.76
N ASN A 232 -4.29 -15.43 -17.45
CA ASN A 232 -4.19 -14.39 -16.43
C ASN A 232 -2.98 -14.68 -15.55
N LYS A 233 -1.81 -14.15 -15.96
CA LYS A 233 -0.50 -14.48 -15.40
C LYS A 233 -0.21 -13.80 -14.05
N PHE A 234 -0.94 -12.75 -13.70
CA PHE A 234 -0.67 -11.95 -12.51
C PHE A 234 -1.91 -11.81 -11.63
N GLY A 235 -1.67 -11.74 -10.32
CA GLY A 235 -2.67 -11.39 -9.31
C GLY A 235 -2.57 -9.91 -8.94
N GLY A 236 -2.52 -9.62 -7.65
CA GLY A 236 -2.41 -8.27 -7.12
C GLY A 236 -1.08 -7.62 -7.46
N ASN A 237 -1.10 -6.30 -7.69
CA ASN A 237 0.11 -5.52 -7.97
C ASN A 237 0.97 -5.34 -6.72
N GLY A 238 2.30 -5.22 -6.91
CA GLY A 238 3.20 -4.90 -5.80
C GLY A 238 3.02 -3.47 -5.28
N GLY A 239 3.41 -3.24 -4.02
CA GLY A 239 3.46 -1.91 -3.44
C GLY A 239 4.54 -1.03 -4.07
N GLY A 240 4.32 0.29 -4.03
CA GLY A 240 5.26 1.29 -4.53
C GLY A 240 6.49 1.49 -3.64
N ARG A 241 7.13 2.65 -3.76
CA ARG A 241 8.28 3.01 -2.92
C ARG A 241 8.22 4.46 -2.47
N ILE A 242 8.55 4.68 -1.21
CA ILE A 242 8.49 5.99 -0.57
C ILE A 242 9.84 6.28 0.08
N LYS A 243 10.43 7.43 -0.24
CA LYS A 243 11.68 7.91 0.34
C LYS A 243 11.45 9.30 0.93
N ILE A 244 11.56 9.43 2.25
CA ILE A 244 11.39 10.70 2.97
C ILE A 244 12.75 11.06 3.57
N GLN A 245 13.38 12.11 3.07
CA GLN A 245 14.65 12.63 3.55
C GLN A 245 14.42 14.03 4.09
N VAL A 246 14.33 14.13 5.41
CA VAL A 246 13.96 15.37 6.11
C VAL A 246 15.13 15.79 6.98
N LYS A 247 15.56 17.05 6.88
CA LYS A 247 16.74 17.52 7.61
C LYS A 247 16.53 17.58 9.13
N GLU A 248 15.32 17.92 9.57
CA GLU A 248 15.02 18.17 10.97
C GLU A 248 13.90 17.25 11.47
N ILE A 249 12.64 17.61 11.26
CA ILE A 249 11.50 16.96 11.93
C ILE A 249 10.46 16.45 10.93
N VAL A 250 10.04 15.21 11.12
CA VAL A 250 8.81 14.63 10.56
C VAL A 250 7.73 14.62 11.65
N CYS A 251 6.63 15.33 11.42
CA CYS A 251 5.42 15.26 12.24
C CYS A 251 4.37 14.44 11.49
N LEU A 252 4.13 13.19 11.90
CA LEU A 252 3.29 12.23 11.19
C LEU A 252 2.00 11.93 11.96
N ASN A 253 0.90 12.62 11.60
CA ASN A 253 -0.46 12.31 12.10
C ASN A 253 -1.37 11.70 11.02
N GLY A 254 -0.84 11.48 9.81
CA GLY A 254 -1.50 10.82 8.69
C GLY A 254 -1.00 9.39 8.47
N SER A 255 -1.06 8.91 7.23
CA SER A 255 -0.57 7.58 6.85
C SER A 255 0.43 7.61 5.69
N ILE A 256 1.44 6.74 5.76
CA ILE A 256 2.41 6.49 4.70
C ILE A 256 2.27 5.01 4.32
N ALA A 257 1.82 4.72 3.10
CA ALA A 257 1.45 3.37 2.68
C ALA A 257 2.14 2.96 1.37
N ALA A 258 2.80 1.80 1.39
CA ALA A 258 3.37 1.13 0.21
C ALA A 258 2.92 -0.34 0.20
N GLU A 259 1.62 -0.58 0.34
CA GLU A 259 1.09 -1.94 0.50
C GLU A 259 0.92 -2.67 -0.84
N GLY A 260 0.93 -4.00 -0.80
CA GLY A 260 0.57 -4.82 -1.93
C GLY A 260 -0.92 -4.75 -2.25
N GLY A 261 -1.27 -4.85 -3.52
CA GLY A 261 -2.66 -4.95 -3.99
C GLY A 261 -3.24 -6.36 -3.83
N ASP A 262 -4.55 -6.42 -3.70
CA ASP A 262 -5.28 -7.70 -3.57
C ASP A 262 -5.38 -8.43 -4.92
N GLY A 263 -5.08 -9.72 -4.93
CA GLY A 263 -5.27 -10.62 -6.07
C GLY A 263 -6.58 -11.42 -6.04
N GLY A 264 -7.26 -11.47 -4.90
CA GLY A 264 -8.56 -12.14 -4.75
C GLY A 264 -8.53 -13.65 -5.02
N LEU A 265 -9.62 -14.20 -5.55
CA LEU A 265 -9.80 -15.65 -5.76
C LEU A 265 -9.01 -16.21 -6.94
N ILE A 266 -8.60 -15.35 -7.88
CA ILE A 266 -8.04 -15.74 -9.19
C ILE A 266 -6.57 -15.36 -9.37
N GLY A 267 -5.92 -14.89 -8.30
CA GLY A 267 -4.50 -14.58 -8.28
C GLY A 267 -4.00 -14.38 -6.85
N GLY A 268 -2.69 -14.49 -6.66
CA GLY A 268 -2.05 -14.19 -5.38
C GLY A 268 -2.00 -12.69 -5.10
N GLY A 269 -1.88 -12.32 -3.84
CA GLY A 269 -1.71 -10.92 -3.43
C GLY A 269 -0.34 -10.40 -3.84
N GLY A 270 -0.26 -9.10 -4.16
CA GLY A 270 1.01 -8.43 -4.38
C GLY A 270 1.78 -8.26 -3.07
N SER A 271 3.11 -8.16 -3.15
CA SER A 271 3.92 -7.92 -1.96
C SER A 271 3.89 -6.44 -1.56
N GLY A 272 4.19 -6.17 -0.29
CA GLY A 272 4.51 -4.81 0.15
C GLY A 272 5.75 -4.24 -0.56
N GLY A 273 5.82 -2.92 -0.61
CA GLY A 273 6.87 -2.13 -1.24
C GLY A 273 8.02 -1.76 -0.32
N SER A 274 8.69 -0.63 -0.60
CA SER A 274 9.77 -0.09 0.23
C SER A 274 9.42 1.27 0.83
N ILE A 275 9.69 1.48 2.11
CA ILE A 275 9.60 2.79 2.75
C ILE A 275 10.91 3.08 3.46
N PHE A 276 11.53 4.22 3.14
CA PHE A 276 12.69 4.74 3.86
C PHE A 276 12.36 6.13 4.40
N VAL A 277 12.57 6.34 5.69
CA VAL A 277 12.42 7.65 6.36
C VAL A 277 13.71 7.99 7.08
N HIS A 278 14.29 9.13 6.72
CA HIS A 278 15.44 9.73 7.39
C HIS A 278 15.06 11.09 7.98
N ALA A 279 15.32 11.28 9.27
CA ALA A 279 15.13 12.56 9.96
C ALA A 279 15.95 12.65 11.26
N VAL A 280 16.15 13.85 11.80
CA VAL A 280 16.65 13.95 13.19
C VAL A 280 15.57 13.48 14.16
N LYS A 281 14.31 13.85 13.92
CA LYS A 281 13.19 13.50 14.79
C LYS A 281 11.96 13.08 14.00
N LEU A 282 11.40 11.93 14.35
CA LEU A 282 10.07 11.48 13.92
C LEU A 282 9.14 11.50 15.14
N LYS A 283 7.99 12.16 15.03
CA LYS A 283 6.95 12.19 16.07
C LYS A 283 5.56 12.15 15.46
N GLY A 284 4.59 11.61 16.18
CA GLY A 284 3.19 11.61 15.78
C GLY A 284 2.46 10.34 16.21
N TYR A 285 1.20 10.25 15.82
CA TYR A 285 0.32 9.09 16.05
C TYR A 285 -0.15 8.44 14.74
N GLY A 286 0.55 8.72 13.64
CA GLY A 286 0.24 8.17 12.33
C GLY A 286 0.78 6.77 12.12
N THR A 287 0.57 6.25 10.91
CA THR A 287 0.90 4.87 10.53
C THR A 287 1.84 4.83 9.34
N ILE A 288 2.82 3.93 9.36
CA ILE A 288 3.70 3.61 8.23
C ILE A 288 3.51 2.12 7.90
N SER A 289 2.99 1.80 6.71
CA SER A 289 2.65 0.43 6.33
C SER A 289 3.25 0.00 5.00
N ALA A 290 3.83 -1.19 4.98
CA ALA A 290 4.24 -1.89 3.77
C ALA A 290 3.73 -3.34 3.79
N ALA A 291 2.46 -3.54 4.18
CA ALA A 291 1.85 -4.85 4.26
C ALA A 291 1.68 -5.53 2.89
N GLY A 292 1.60 -6.86 2.88
CA GLY A 292 1.26 -7.65 1.70
C GLY A 292 -0.24 -7.67 1.41
N GLY A 293 -0.62 -7.77 0.14
CA GLY A 293 -2.01 -7.83 -0.30
C GLY A 293 -2.63 -9.22 -0.12
N ARG A 294 -3.95 -9.29 -0.05
CA ARG A 294 -4.72 -10.53 0.05
C ARG A 294 -4.84 -11.22 -1.30
N GLY A 295 -4.73 -12.54 -1.35
CA GLY A 295 -5.02 -13.28 -2.59
C GLY A 295 -5.14 -14.77 -2.36
N TRP A 296 -5.13 -15.54 -3.45
CA TRP A 296 -5.17 -17.00 -3.39
C TRP A 296 -4.06 -17.52 -2.46
N GLY A 297 -2.81 -17.21 -2.76
CA GLY A 297 -1.74 -17.03 -1.78
C GLY A 297 -1.59 -15.55 -1.41
N GLY A 298 -1.49 -15.25 -0.12
CA GLY A 298 -1.25 -13.89 0.36
C GLY A 298 0.16 -13.38 0.02
N GLY A 299 0.27 -12.09 -0.31
CA GLY A 299 1.55 -11.46 -0.61
C GLY A 299 2.42 -11.30 0.64
N GLY A 300 3.74 -11.35 0.49
CA GLY A 300 4.68 -11.08 1.58
C GLY A 300 4.72 -9.60 1.94
N GLY A 301 5.06 -9.30 3.20
CA GLY A 301 5.30 -7.92 3.63
C GLY A 301 6.51 -7.28 2.93
N GLY A 302 6.55 -5.96 2.95
CA GLY A 302 7.60 -5.13 2.34
C GLY A 302 8.77 -4.84 3.27
N ARG A 303 9.53 -3.79 2.96
CA ARG A 303 10.67 -3.33 3.76
C ARG A 303 10.47 -1.89 4.21
N ILE A 304 10.53 -1.66 5.51
CA ILE A 304 10.53 -0.33 6.11
C ILE A 304 11.86 -0.12 6.81
N SER A 305 12.51 1.02 6.58
CA SER A 305 13.60 1.47 7.43
C SER A 305 13.39 2.89 7.91
N LEU A 306 13.56 3.07 9.22
CA LEU A 306 13.52 4.37 9.89
C LEU A 306 14.94 4.68 10.38
N ASP A 307 15.54 5.69 9.78
CA ASP A 307 16.82 6.28 10.15
C ASP A 307 16.56 7.62 10.86
N CYS A 308 16.09 7.50 12.10
CA CYS A 308 15.69 8.64 12.91
C CYS A 308 16.41 8.61 14.26
N TYR A 309 17.17 9.65 14.59
CA TYR A 309 17.87 9.76 15.88
C TYR A 309 16.90 9.74 17.08
N SER A 310 15.69 10.27 16.91
CA SER A 310 14.63 10.19 17.92
C SER A 310 13.29 9.87 17.29
N ILE A 311 12.69 8.76 17.71
CA ILE A 311 11.29 8.42 17.43
C ILE A 311 10.50 8.63 18.72
N GLN A 312 9.48 9.48 18.67
CA GLN A 312 8.65 9.84 19.82
C GLN A 312 7.17 9.59 19.52
N GLU A 313 6.36 9.53 20.59
CA GLU A 313 4.93 9.19 20.50
C GLU A 313 4.75 7.76 19.97
N ASP A 314 3.56 7.41 19.47
CA ASP A 314 3.19 6.03 19.12
C ASP A 314 2.96 5.89 17.62
N VAL A 315 4.01 6.19 16.83
CA VAL A 315 3.99 5.95 15.38
C VAL A 315 3.91 4.45 15.15
N ASN A 316 2.82 4.01 14.54
CA ASN A 316 2.58 2.59 14.27
C ASN A 316 3.26 2.16 12.97
N VAL A 317 3.98 1.04 13.00
CA VAL A 317 4.71 0.50 11.84
C VAL A 317 4.28 -0.93 11.57
N THR A 318 3.75 -1.19 10.37
CA THR A 318 3.19 -2.50 9.99
C THR A 318 3.85 -3.05 8.73
N VAL A 319 4.28 -4.31 8.81
CA VAL A 319 4.93 -5.03 7.70
C VAL A 319 4.40 -6.45 7.53
N HIS A 320 3.21 -6.77 8.06
CA HIS A 320 2.68 -8.13 7.98
C HIS A 320 2.44 -8.62 6.54
N GLY A 321 2.43 -9.93 6.34
CA GLY A 321 1.99 -10.55 5.09
C GLY A 321 0.47 -10.45 4.91
N GLY A 322 0.03 -10.59 3.67
CA GLY A 322 -1.37 -10.58 3.30
C GLY A 322 -2.05 -11.92 3.55
N LEU A 323 -3.36 -11.89 3.76
CA LEU A 323 -4.16 -13.10 4.00
C LEU A 323 -4.24 -14.01 2.77
N SER A 324 -4.19 -15.32 3.00
CA SER A 324 -4.37 -16.34 1.97
C SER A 324 -5.81 -16.84 1.93
N ILE A 325 -6.39 -16.90 0.74
CA ILE A 325 -7.74 -17.43 0.53
C ILE A 325 -7.70 -18.94 0.28
N GLY A 326 -6.71 -19.43 -0.49
CA GLY A 326 -6.58 -20.85 -0.83
C GLY A 326 -6.15 -21.72 0.34
N CYS A 327 -5.46 -21.13 1.33
CA CYS A 327 -5.01 -21.81 2.53
C CYS A 327 -5.04 -20.84 3.74
N PRO A 328 -6.19 -20.70 4.43
CA PRO A 328 -6.39 -19.67 5.47
C PRO A 328 -5.39 -19.70 6.65
N GLY A 329 -4.75 -20.84 6.91
CA GLY A 329 -3.72 -20.97 7.94
C GLY A 329 -2.30 -20.60 7.50
N ASN A 330 -2.10 -20.24 6.22
CA ASN A 330 -0.78 -19.91 5.67
C ASN A 330 -0.84 -18.61 4.87
N ALA A 331 -0.87 -17.46 5.57
CA ALA A 331 -0.72 -16.14 4.98
C ALA A 331 0.69 -15.90 4.43
N GLY A 332 0.90 -14.79 3.73
CA GLY A 332 2.26 -14.32 3.41
C GLY A 332 3.10 -14.11 4.68
N ALA A 333 4.42 -14.21 4.53
CA ALA A 333 5.34 -13.93 5.63
C ALA A 333 5.47 -12.43 5.87
N ALA A 334 5.84 -12.07 7.10
CA ALA A 334 6.12 -10.71 7.49
C ALA A 334 7.29 -10.11 6.70
N GLY A 335 7.20 -8.83 6.42
CA GLY A 335 8.29 -8.01 5.94
C GLY A 335 9.29 -7.68 7.03
N THR A 336 10.10 -6.65 6.79
CA THR A 336 11.16 -6.22 7.72
C THR A 336 10.97 -4.76 8.09
N PHE A 337 10.99 -4.45 9.38
CA PHE A 337 11.15 -3.10 9.90
C PHE A 337 12.55 -2.97 10.52
N PHE A 338 13.40 -2.12 9.92
CA PHE A 338 14.75 -1.87 10.40
C PHE A 338 14.88 -0.45 10.97
N ASN A 339 15.19 -0.35 12.26
CA ASN A 339 15.60 0.92 12.88
C ASN A 339 17.11 1.07 12.66
N ALA A 340 17.51 2.01 11.81
CA ALA A 340 18.89 2.20 11.41
C ALA A 340 19.75 2.91 12.47
N ASP A 341 19.15 3.78 13.29
CA ASP A 341 19.83 4.45 14.41
C ASP A 341 20.16 3.45 15.52
N LEU A 342 19.20 2.61 15.91
CA LEU A 342 19.39 1.57 16.92
C LEU A 342 20.03 0.29 16.37
N LEU A 343 20.19 0.18 15.04
CA LEU A 343 20.63 -1.05 14.36
C LEU A 343 19.84 -2.28 14.80
N SER A 344 18.51 -2.16 14.85
CA SER A 344 17.61 -3.23 15.31
C SER A 344 16.62 -3.63 14.23
N LEU A 345 16.45 -4.94 14.03
CA LEU A 345 15.48 -5.51 13.11
C LEU A 345 14.24 -6.01 13.87
N ARG A 346 13.05 -5.68 13.39
CA ARG A 346 11.78 -6.26 13.85
C ARG A 346 11.07 -6.95 12.69
N VAL A 347 10.64 -8.17 12.93
CA VAL A 347 9.80 -8.98 12.04
C VAL A 347 8.54 -9.35 12.82
N SER A 348 7.44 -8.67 12.54
CA SER A 348 6.12 -8.91 13.15
C SER A 348 5.12 -9.23 12.06
N ASN A 349 4.33 -10.29 12.24
CA ASN A 349 3.24 -10.62 11.31
C ASN A 349 1.88 -10.17 11.83
N ASP A 350 1.83 -9.34 12.87
CA ASP A 350 0.63 -8.71 13.43
C ASP A 350 -0.52 -9.70 13.67
N TYR A 351 -0.17 -10.88 14.19
CA TYR A 351 -1.07 -12.00 14.48
C TYR A 351 -1.75 -12.62 13.25
N VAL A 352 -1.23 -12.32 12.06
CA VAL A 352 -1.56 -13.05 10.83
C VAL A 352 -0.82 -14.40 10.86
N MET A 353 -1.57 -15.51 10.88
CA MET A 353 -1.00 -16.85 10.95
C MET A 353 -0.32 -17.23 9.63
N THR A 354 0.91 -17.75 9.70
CA THR A 354 1.67 -18.19 8.53
C THR A 354 2.54 -19.42 8.79
N GLU A 355 2.71 -20.25 7.77
CA GLU A 355 3.77 -21.27 7.66
C GLU A 355 4.91 -20.83 6.72
N THR A 356 4.75 -19.66 6.11
CA THR A 356 5.71 -19.04 5.21
C THR A 356 6.72 -18.22 6.02
N GLU A 357 7.98 -18.26 5.61
CA GLU A 357 9.09 -17.66 6.36
C GLU A 357 9.59 -16.35 5.73
N THR A 358 10.20 -15.51 6.55
CA THR A 358 10.99 -14.33 6.17
C THR A 358 12.48 -14.68 6.24
N PRO A 359 13.15 -14.94 5.10
CA PRO A 359 14.58 -15.24 5.10
C PRO A 359 15.43 -14.02 5.45
N LEU A 360 16.34 -14.21 6.42
CA LEU A 360 17.34 -13.23 6.82
C LEU A 360 18.66 -13.61 6.14
N LEU A 361 18.85 -13.15 4.89
CA LEU A 361 19.82 -13.74 3.96
C LEU A 361 21.29 -13.54 4.34
N ASP A 362 21.64 -12.42 4.98
CA ASP A 362 23.02 -12.11 5.36
C ASP A 362 23.06 -11.19 6.59
N PHE A 363 24.17 -11.13 7.30
CA PHE A 363 24.37 -10.15 8.37
C PHE A 363 25.56 -9.25 8.02
N PRO A 364 25.47 -7.93 8.32
CA PRO A 364 26.65 -7.09 8.18
C PRO A 364 27.75 -7.63 9.08
N THR A 365 28.83 -8.10 8.47
CA THR A 365 30.02 -8.60 9.17
C THR A 365 30.85 -7.46 9.78
N THR A 366 30.53 -6.22 9.40
CA THR A 366 31.24 -5.00 9.80
C THR A 366 30.49 -4.18 10.85
N ILE A 367 29.16 -4.27 10.93
CA ILE A 367 28.31 -3.49 11.83
C ILE A 367 27.49 -4.46 12.67
N LEU A 368 27.68 -4.43 14.00
CA LEU A 368 26.92 -5.28 14.91
C LEU A 368 25.51 -4.72 15.10
N TRP A 369 24.51 -5.55 14.83
CA TRP A 369 23.12 -5.23 15.19
C TRP A 369 22.91 -5.33 16.69
N SER A 370 22.07 -4.46 17.23
CA SER A 370 21.73 -4.47 18.64
C SER A 370 20.76 -5.59 18.98
N ASN A 371 19.67 -5.71 18.21
CA ASN A 371 18.57 -6.63 18.50
C ASN A 371 17.88 -7.13 17.22
N VAL A 372 17.38 -8.35 17.28
CA VAL A 372 16.46 -8.92 16.27
C VAL A 372 15.22 -9.43 17.01
N PHE A 373 14.06 -8.83 16.70
CA PHE A 373 12.77 -9.18 17.28
C PHE A 373 11.96 -9.98 16.26
N VAL A 374 11.44 -11.14 16.67
CA VAL A 374 10.53 -11.98 15.87
C VAL A 374 9.28 -12.22 16.71
N GLU A 375 8.15 -11.67 16.27
CA GLU A 375 6.97 -11.49 17.11
C GLU A 375 5.67 -11.77 16.34
N ASN A 376 4.56 -11.90 17.08
CA ASN A 376 3.19 -11.88 16.55
C ASN A 376 2.97 -12.80 15.33
N TYR A 377 3.32 -14.08 15.48
CA TYR A 377 3.27 -15.14 14.44
C TYR A 377 4.20 -14.95 13.24
N ALA A 378 5.20 -14.08 13.32
CA ALA A 378 6.29 -14.10 12.35
C ALA A 378 7.10 -15.40 12.44
N LYS A 379 7.54 -15.87 11.28
CA LYS A 379 8.51 -16.96 11.13
C LYS A 379 9.68 -16.46 10.31
N VAL A 380 10.89 -16.69 10.79
CA VAL A 380 12.12 -16.28 10.09
C VAL A 380 12.95 -17.50 9.73
N LEU A 381 13.59 -17.45 8.57
CA LEU A 381 14.60 -18.43 8.15
C LEU A 381 15.98 -17.80 8.31
N VAL A 382 16.88 -18.51 8.98
CA VAL A 382 18.19 -17.97 9.38
C VAL A 382 19.33 -18.86 8.86
N PRO A 383 20.40 -18.30 8.28
CA PRO A 383 21.58 -19.06 7.87
C PRO A 383 22.26 -19.79 9.04
N LEU A 384 22.86 -20.96 8.78
CA LEU A 384 23.55 -21.77 9.79
C LEU A 384 24.75 -21.07 10.47
N VAL A 385 25.28 -19.98 9.90
CA VAL A 385 26.47 -19.26 10.40
C VAL A 385 26.16 -18.33 11.59
N TRP A 386 24.97 -18.44 12.18
CA TRP A 386 24.49 -17.71 13.37
C TRP A 386 25.18 -18.12 14.69
N SER A 387 26.50 -18.25 14.70
CA SER A 387 27.28 -18.73 15.85
C SER A 387 27.41 -17.73 17.02
N ARG A 388 26.83 -16.53 16.94
CA ARG A 388 26.98 -15.45 17.93
C ARG A 388 25.65 -14.80 18.37
N ILE A 389 24.54 -15.51 18.26
CA ILE A 389 23.23 -14.97 18.65
C ILE A 389 22.81 -15.56 19.98
N GLN A 390 22.61 -14.68 20.95
CA GLN A 390 22.02 -15.04 22.22
C GLN A 390 20.50 -14.97 22.08
N ILE A 391 19.86 -16.13 22.00
CA ILE A 391 18.40 -16.22 21.94
C ILE A 391 17.88 -16.01 23.36
N PHE A 392 17.20 -14.89 23.58
CA PHE A 392 16.43 -14.66 24.78
C PHE A 392 14.99 -15.06 24.52
N LYS A 393 14.53 -16.12 25.20
CA LYS A 393 13.11 -16.46 25.24
C LYS A 393 12.50 -15.65 26.40
N PRO A 394 11.48 -14.81 26.15
CA PRO A 394 10.80 -14.09 27.23
C PRO A 394 10.14 -15.03 28.23
#